data_AF-A0AA42X5P9-F1
#
_entry.id   AF-A0AA42X5P9-F1
#
_cell.length_a   1.000
_cell.length_b   1.000
_cell.length_c   1.000
_cell.angle_alpha   90.00
_cell.angle_beta   90.00
_cell.angle_gamma   90.00
#
_symmetry.space_group_name_H-M   'P 1'
#
loop_
_entity.id
_entity.type
_entity.pdbx_description
1 polymer ?
#
loop_
_entity_poly.entity_id
_entity_poly.type
_entity_poly.pdbx_seq_one_letter_code
_entity_poly.pdbx_strand_id
1 'polypeptide(L)'
;MKELVDKGEVPAVRLNQKHTVMLREDLIEFLRSEGRRQAAERKKSAIGNRPAANSSAPGPTKRASKSRRTKLPDLRAYEQADQQRSQG
;
A
#
# COMPACT_ATOMS: atom_id res chain seq x y z
N MET A 1 2.42 9.49 -24.11
CA MET A 1 3.74 10.04 -24.51
C MET A 1 3.63 11.13 -25.56
N LYS A 2 3.04 10.89 -26.75
CA LYS A 2 2.87 11.93 -27.77
C LYS A 2 2.22 13.21 -27.22
N GLU A 3 1.15 13.08 -26.45
CA GLU A 3 0.46 14.22 -25.82
C GLU A 3 1.31 14.99 -24.81
N LEU A 4 2.20 14.32 -24.07
CA LEU A 4 3.10 14.99 -23.11
C LEU A 4 4.11 15.87 -23.85
N VAL A 5 4.57 15.38 -24.99
CA VAL A 5 5.46 16.14 -25.89
C VAL A 5 4.71 17.28 -26.57
N ASP A 6 3.51 17.01 -27.10
CA ASP A 6 2.70 18.03 -27.78
C ASP A 6 2.28 19.17 -26.82
N LYS A 7 2.06 18.86 -25.54
CA LYS A 7 1.81 19.84 -24.47
C LYS A 7 3.08 20.56 -23.98
N GLY A 8 4.26 20.08 -24.39
CA GLY A 8 5.55 20.61 -23.93
C GLY A 8 5.93 20.22 -22.50
N GLU A 9 5.26 19.24 -21.89
CA GLU A 9 5.57 18.77 -20.53
C GLU A 9 6.87 17.95 -20.47
N VAL A 10 7.20 17.25 -21.56
CA VAL A 10 8.48 16.53 -21.71
C VAL A 10 9.19 17.06 -22.96
N PRO A 11 10.41 17.62 -22.83
CA PRO A 11 11.20 18.07 -23.96
C PRO A 11 11.51 16.91 -24.92
N ALA A 12 11.20 17.11 -26.21
CA ALA A 12 11.49 16.12 -27.24
C ALA A 12 11.92 16.76 -28.55
N VAL A 13 12.75 16.04 -29.28
CA VAL A 13 13.17 16.37 -30.65
C VAL A 13 12.49 15.40 -31.61
N ARG A 14 11.81 15.92 -32.63
CA ARG A 14 11.30 15.11 -33.74
C ARG A 14 12.40 14.96 -34.79
N LEU A 15 13.02 13.79 -34.86
CA LEU A 15 14.07 13.49 -35.85
C LEU A 15 13.48 13.29 -37.26
N ASN A 16 12.21 12.86 -37.36
CA ASN A 16 11.44 12.77 -38.60
C ASN A 16 9.93 12.67 -38.28
N GLN A 17 9.07 12.46 -39.30
CA GLN A 17 7.63 12.30 -39.17
C GLN A 17 7.22 11.18 -38.20
N LYS A 18 7.99 10.08 -38.14
CA LYS A 18 7.67 8.89 -37.33
C LYS A 18 8.32 8.88 -35.95
N HIS A 19 9.44 9.57 -35.76
CA HIS A 19 10.28 9.39 -34.57
C HIS A 19 10.36 10.66 -33.72
N THR A 20 9.87 10.54 -32.49
CA THR A 20 10.03 11.51 -31.42
C THR A 20 11.05 10.96 -30.44
N VAL A 21 12.15 11.68 -30.25
CA VAL A 21 13.25 11.29 -29.35
C VAL A 21 13.26 12.26 -28.17
N MET A 22 13.45 11.72 -26.96
CA MET A 22 13.53 12.49 -25.72
C MET A 22 14.80 12.07 -24.99
N LEU A 23 15.36 12.99 -24.20
CA LEU A 23 16.44 12.63 -23.29
C LEU A 23 15.88 11.78 -22.14
N ARG A 24 16.67 10.80 -21.73
CA ARG A 24 16.25 9.88 -20.67
C ARG A 24 16.16 10.60 -19.34
N GLU A 25 17.04 11.56 -19.12
CA GLU A 25 17.16 12.37 -17.92
C GLU A 25 15.86 13.17 -17.68
N ASP A 26 15.40 13.89 -18.71
CA ASP A 26 14.19 14.71 -18.67
C ASP A 26 12.94 13.85 -18.43
N LEU A 27 12.86 12.69 -19.08
CA LEU A 27 11.74 11.76 -18.87
C LEU A 27 11.71 11.21 -17.44
N ILE A 28 12.88 10.88 -16.88
CA ILE A 28 12.98 10.40 -15.50
C ILE A 28 12.60 11.50 -14.50
N GLU A 29 13.02 12.73 -14.76
CA GLU A 29 12.66 13.87 -13.92
C GLU A 29 11.14 14.08 -13.89
N PHE A 30 10.50 14.07 -15.07
CA PHE A 30 9.04 14.13 -15.19
C PHE A 30 8.35 12.98 -14.43
N LEU A 31 8.81 11.74 -14.60
CA LEU A 31 8.21 10.60 -13.90
C LEU A 31 8.37 10.68 -12.38
N ARG A 32 9.47 11.27 -11.89
CA ARG A 32 9.67 11.51 -10.45
C ARG A 32 8.71 12.56 -9.91
N SER A 33 8.52 13.68 -10.61
CA SER A 33 7.61 14.75 -10.17
C SER A 33 6.15 14.26 -10.20
N GLU A 34 5.73 13.61 -11.29
CA GLU A 34 4.41 13.02 -11.44
C GLU A 34 4.14 11.90 -10.44
N GLY A 35 5.12 11.01 -10.24
CA GLY A 35 5.00 9.92 -9.26
C GLY A 35 4.81 10.45 -7.84
N ARG A 36 5.52 11.53 -7.46
CA ARG A 36 5.32 12.18 -6.15
C ARG A 36 3.96 12.84 -6.03
N ARG A 37 3.48 13.49 -7.09
CA ARG A 37 2.14 14.11 -7.12
C ARG A 37 1.05 13.06 -6.93
N GLN A 38 1.10 11.97 -7.69
CA GLN A 38 0.13 10.87 -7.56
C GLN A 38 0.19 10.18 -6.19
N ALA A 39 1.39 9.99 -5.63
CA ALA A 39 1.54 9.44 -4.28
C ALA A 39 0.95 10.40 -3.21
N ALA A 40 1.13 11.71 -3.37
CA ALA A 40 0.54 12.71 -2.49
C ALA A 40 -0.99 12.75 -2.61
N GLU A 41 -1.54 12.62 -3.82
CA GLU A 41 -2.99 12.51 -4.05
C GLU A 41 -3.56 11.26 -3.40
N ARG A 42 -2.90 10.10 -3.56
CA ARG A 42 -3.30 8.87 -2.86
C ARG A 42 -3.29 9.05 -1.36
N LYS A 43 -2.29 9.74 -0.79
CA LYS A 43 -2.27 10.06 0.64
C LYS A 43 -3.46 10.95 1.02
N LYS A 44 -3.73 12.02 0.28
CA LYS A 44 -4.87 12.92 0.52
C LYS A 44 -6.22 12.19 0.45
N SER A 45 -6.41 11.31 -0.54
CA SER A 45 -7.63 10.52 -0.71
C SER A 45 -7.75 9.36 0.29
N ALA A 46 -6.63 8.77 0.72
CA ALA A 46 -6.63 7.68 1.70
C ALA A 46 -6.80 8.16 3.15
N ILE A 47 -6.36 9.38 3.47
CA ILE A 47 -6.50 9.99 4.80
C ILE A 47 -7.95 10.43 5.07
N GLY A 48 -8.76 10.63 4.02
CA GLY A 48 -10.09 11.22 4.16
C GLY A 48 -11.19 10.31 4.69
N ASN A 49 -11.21 9.00 4.40
CA ASN A 49 -12.39 8.19 4.79
C ASN A 49 -12.25 6.67 4.74
N ARG A 50 -11.03 6.09 4.82
CA ARG A 50 -10.91 4.62 4.84
C ARG A 50 -10.73 4.12 6.28
N PRO A 51 -11.76 3.53 6.91
CA PRO A 51 -11.56 2.70 8.08
C PRO A 51 -10.48 1.65 7.76
N ALA A 52 -9.56 1.42 8.69
CA ALA A 52 -8.58 0.34 8.54
C ALA A 52 -9.33 -0.96 8.20
N ALA A 53 -8.77 -1.87 7.38
CA ALA A 53 -9.47 -3.12 7.00
C ALA A 53 -9.82 -4.00 8.22
N ASN A 54 -9.20 -3.70 9.36
CA ASN A 54 -9.33 -4.28 10.68
C ASN A 54 -10.06 -3.36 11.68
N SER A 55 -10.57 -2.20 11.28
CA SER A 55 -11.48 -1.44 12.14
C SER A 55 -12.84 -2.11 12.11
N SER A 56 -13.19 -2.72 13.24
CA SER A 56 -14.53 -3.21 13.52
C SER A 56 -15.56 -2.14 13.20
N ALA A 57 -16.56 -2.48 12.40
CA ALA A 57 -17.71 -1.62 12.12
C ALA A 57 -18.25 -1.01 13.44
N PRO A 58 -18.68 0.27 13.46
CA PRO A 58 -19.31 0.85 14.63
C PRO A 58 -20.68 0.19 14.81
N GLY A 59 -20.69 -0.93 15.53
CA GLY A 59 -21.91 -1.59 15.98
C GLY A 59 -22.66 -0.66 16.95
N PRO A 60 -24.00 -0.71 16.96
CA PRO A 60 -24.80 0.18 17.78
C PRO A 60 -24.47 -0.01 19.27
N THR A 61 -24.17 1.12 19.90
CA THR A 61 -23.85 1.26 21.32
C THR A 61 -25.02 0.83 22.20
N LYS A 62 -25.05 -0.43 22.66
CA LYS A 62 -25.83 -0.81 23.84
C LYS A 62 -25.05 -1.73 24.78
N ARG A 63 -24.94 -1.22 26.00
CA ARG A 63 -24.27 -1.72 27.20
C ARG A 63 -24.56 -3.19 27.51
N ALA A 64 -23.51 -3.96 27.77
CA ALA A 64 -23.44 -4.95 28.85
C ALA A 64 -21.99 -5.40 29.03
N SER A 65 -21.33 -4.89 30.07
CA SER A 65 -20.01 -5.29 30.53
C SER A 65 -20.04 -6.70 31.12
N LYS A 66 -20.05 -7.74 30.27
CA LYS A 66 -19.73 -9.10 30.69
C LYS A 66 -18.23 -9.31 30.47
N SER A 67 -17.47 -9.24 31.57
CA SER A 67 -16.05 -9.61 31.60
C SER A 67 -15.87 -11.00 31.00
N ARG A 68 -15.36 -11.07 29.77
CA ARG A 68 -14.98 -12.33 29.13
C ARG A 68 -13.58 -12.68 29.63
N ARG A 69 -13.53 -13.38 30.77
CA ARG A 69 -12.33 -14.12 31.19
C ARG A 69 -12.10 -15.21 30.15
N THR A 70 -11.26 -14.92 29.16
CA THR A 70 -10.72 -15.91 28.22
C THR A 70 -9.88 -16.89 29.05
N LYS A 71 -10.39 -18.09 29.29
CA LYS A 71 -9.52 -19.17 29.77
C LYS A 71 -8.45 -19.36 28.68
N LEU A 72 -7.18 -19.22 29.07
CA LEU A 72 -6.06 -19.45 28.16
C LEU A 72 -6.11 -20.91 27.71
N PRO A 73 -5.89 -21.22 26.43
CA PRO A 73 -5.88 -22.58 25.94
C PRO A 73 -4.81 -23.41 26.66
N ASP A 74 -5.13 -24.68 26.92
CA ASP A 74 -4.18 -25.62 27.55
C ASP A 74 -3.08 -25.98 26.56
N LEU A 75 -1.83 -25.70 26.93
CA LEU A 75 -0.63 -25.88 26.10
C LEU A 75 0.08 -27.21 26.38
N ARG A 76 -0.37 -28.01 27.36
CA ARG A 76 0.27 -29.27 27.77
C ARG A 76 0.42 -30.29 26.64
N ALA A 77 -0.47 -30.25 25.65
CA ALA A 77 -0.39 -31.12 24.47
C ALA A 77 0.86 -30.84 23.61
N TYR A 78 1.40 -29.63 23.65
CA TYR A 78 2.58 -29.25 22.89
C TYR A 78 3.89 -29.50 23.65
N GLU A 79 3.87 -29.45 24.99
CA GLU A 79 5.06 -29.73 25.82
C GLU A 79 5.49 -31.20 25.76
N GLN A 80 4.53 -32.13 25.66
CA GLN A 80 4.82 -33.56 25.57
C GLN A 80 5.47 -33.94 24.22
N ALA A 81 5.11 -33.23 23.15
CA ALA A 81 5.66 -33.46 21.82
C ALA A 81 7.15 -33.05 21.72
N ASP A 82 7.57 -32.04 22.49
CA ASP A 82 8.98 -31.63 22.56
C ASP A 82 9.83 -32.63 23.36
N GLN A 83 9.29 -33.19 24.44
CA GLN A 83 10.00 -34.17 25.27
C GLN A 83 10.27 -35.49 24.53
N GLN A 84 9.35 -35.93 23.65
CA GLN A 84 9.54 -37.12 22.82
C GLN A 84 10.55 -36.92 21.69
N ARG A 85 10.77 -35.68 21.22
CA ARG A 85 11.79 -35.36 20.21
C ARG A 85 13.20 -35.19 20.79
N SER A 86 13.33 -35.00 22.09
CA SER A 86 14.63 -34.82 22.78
C SER A 86 15.24 -36.14 23.30
N GLN A 87 14.55 -37.28 23.13
CA GLN A 87 15.00 -38.61 23.59
C GLN A 87 15.24 -39.58 22.43
N GLY A 88 15.58 -39.06 21.25
CA GLY A 88 15.97 -39.82 20.06
C GLY A 88 17.33 -39.39 19.54
#